data_AF-A0A1F3ST59-F1
#
_entry.id   AF-A0A1F3ST59-F1
#
_cell.length_a   1.000
_cell.length_b   1.000
_cell.length_c   1.000
_cell.angle_alpha   90.00
_cell.angle_beta   90.00
_cell.angle_gamma   90.00
#
_symmetry.space_group_name_H-M   'P 1'
#
loop_
_entity.id
_entity.type
_entity.pdbx_description
1 polymer ?
#
loop_
_entity_poly.entity_id
_entity_poly.type
_entity_poly.pdbx_seq_one_letter_code
_entity_poly.pdbx_strand_id
1 'polypeptide(L)'
;MKPKYPLLNVFALIDSGNYWFSAPSRSYRSVMNVFAKTETPKTPDEAVAFILSGIKTLTERNFVQTVLQWGSGADVYGVIYDGYSWYIKFMVDDDGLQEISFHVAEKEMITISGMKIPAGELK
;
A
#
# COMPACT_ATOMS: atom_id res chain seq x y z
N MET A 1 4.46 2.22 -19.07
CA MET A 1 5.24 2.21 -17.81
C MET A 1 4.89 0.93 -17.06
N LYS A 2 5.81 0.31 -16.33
CA LYS A 2 5.56 -0.93 -15.58
C LYS A 2 6.14 -0.84 -14.17
N PRO A 3 5.61 -1.58 -13.19
CA PRO A 3 6.23 -1.71 -11.87
C PRO A 3 7.68 -2.14 -11.95
N LYS A 4 8.50 -1.66 -11.01
CA LYS A 4 9.87 -2.14 -10.80
C LYS A 4 9.87 -3.55 -10.23
N TYR A 5 8.92 -3.86 -9.35
CA TYR A 5 8.82 -5.12 -8.63
C TYR A 5 7.64 -5.95 -9.13
N PRO A 6 7.86 -7.17 -9.65
CA PRO A 6 6.77 -8.08 -9.99
C PRO A 6 5.89 -8.39 -8.77
N LEU A 7 4.58 -8.16 -8.88
CA LEU A 7 3.64 -8.36 -7.77
C LEU A 7 3.64 -9.79 -7.23
N LEU A 8 3.86 -10.80 -8.08
CA LEU A 8 3.99 -12.19 -7.63
C LEU A 8 5.14 -12.38 -6.64
N ASN A 9 6.28 -11.68 -6.83
CA ASN A 9 7.39 -11.73 -5.90
C ASN A 9 7.07 -10.99 -4.60
N VAL A 10 6.37 -9.84 -4.71
CA VAL A 10 5.88 -9.10 -3.54
C VAL A 10 4.95 -9.96 -2.70
N PHE A 11 4.03 -10.70 -3.33
CA PHE A 11 3.09 -11.58 -2.63
C PHE A 11 3.80 -12.75 -1.96
N ALA A 12 4.82 -13.32 -2.62
CA ALA A 12 5.65 -14.36 -2.03
C ALA A 12 6.39 -13.87 -0.77
N LEU A 13 6.91 -12.63 -0.77
CA LEU A 13 7.53 -12.02 0.42
C LEU A 13 6.53 -11.83 1.56
N ILE A 14 5.30 -11.43 1.25
CA ILE A 14 4.21 -11.33 2.24
C ILE A 14 3.91 -12.70 2.84
N ASP A 15 3.77 -13.73 2.00
CA ASP A 15 3.44 -15.09 2.43
C ASP A 15 4.55 -15.75 3.26
N SER A 16 5.81 -15.38 3.00
CA SER A 16 6.94 -15.85 3.79
C SER A 16 7.18 -15.03 5.07
N GLY A 17 6.37 -14.00 5.34
CA GLY A 17 6.56 -13.10 6.48
C GLY A 17 7.76 -12.16 6.35
N ASN A 18 8.31 -12.00 5.14
CA ASN A 18 9.51 -11.19 4.89
C ASN A 18 9.14 -9.75 4.54
N TYR A 19 8.64 -9.01 5.54
CA TYR A 19 8.23 -7.63 5.41
C TYR A 19 8.50 -6.82 6.67
N TRP A 20 8.64 -5.50 6.52
CA TRP A 20 8.87 -4.59 7.62
C TRP A 20 8.23 -3.23 7.39
N PHE A 21 7.64 -2.69 8.47
CA PHE A 21 6.96 -1.40 8.48
C PHE A 21 7.86 -0.34 9.12
N SER A 22 8.76 0.23 8.33
CA SER A 22 9.70 1.27 8.78
C SER A 22 9.02 2.62 9.11
N ALA A 23 7.83 2.88 8.56
CA ALA A 23 7.04 4.10 8.80
C ALA A 23 5.62 3.79 9.33
N PRO A 24 5.46 3.43 10.61
CA PRO A 24 4.17 3.13 11.24
C PRO A 24 3.06 4.17 11.01
N SER A 25 3.41 5.46 11.05
CA SER A 25 2.46 6.59 10.90
C SER A 25 1.84 6.69 9.51
N ARG A 26 2.51 6.13 8.49
CA ARG A 26 2.04 6.10 7.10
C ARG A 26 1.54 4.71 6.69
N SER A 27 1.37 3.80 7.64
CA SER A 27 0.93 2.43 7.42
C SER A 27 -0.12 2.02 8.46
N TYR A 28 0.18 1.07 9.35
CA TYR A 28 -0.84 0.46 10.22
C TYR A 28 -1.50 1.48 11.17
N ARG A 29 -0.79 2.51 11.65
CA ARG A 29 -1.44 3.59 12.43
C ARG A 29 -2.39 4.43 11.59
N SER A 30 -2.06 4.66 10.32
CA SER A 30 -2.96 5.37 9.41
C SER A 30 -4.21 4.55 9.14
N VAL A 31 -4.08 3.24 8.94
CA VAL A 31 -5.23 2.34 8.75
C VAL A 31 -6.11 2.35 10.00
N MET A 32 -5.53 2.16 11.19
CA MET A 32 -6.30 2.23 12.45
C MET A 32 -7.05 3.55 12.61
N ASN A 33 -6.47 4.67 12.19
CA ASN A 33 -7.14 5.98 12.26
C ASN A 33 -8.37 6.06 11.33
N VAL A 34 -8.29 5.49 10.12
CA VAL A 34 -9.42 5.43 9.17
C VAL A 34 -10.59 4.65 9.77
N PHE A 35 -10.28 3.57 10.47
CA PHE A 35 -11.26 2.65 11.05
C PHE A 35 -11.51 2.89 12.55
N ALA A 36 -11.10 4.05 13.09
CA ALA A 36 -11.21 4.33 14.53
C ALA A 36 -12.66 4.29 15.06
N LYS A 37 -13.65 4.52 14.17
CA LYS A 37 -15.09 4.48 14.49
C LYS A 37 -15.76 3.14 14.16
N THR A 38 -15.05 2.19 13.56
CA THR A 38 -15.57 0.86 13.19
C THR A 38 -15.04 -0.23 14.13
N GLU A 39 -15.49 -1.46 13.96
CA GLU A 39 -15.07 -2.56 14.84
C GLU A 39 -13.66 -3.09 14.54
N THR A 40 -13.20 -3.01 13.29
CA THR A 40 -11.88 -3.49 12.86
C THR A 40 -11.32 -2.62 11.74
N PRO A 41 -9.98 -2.56 11.58
CA PRO A 41 -8.94 -3.04 12.51
C PRO A 41 -8.69 -2.10 13.71
N LYS A 42 -8.53 -2.65 14.92
CA LYS A 42 -8.30 -1.91 16.18
C LYS A 42 -6.90 -2.11 16.77
N THR A 43 -6.21 -3.16 16.36
CA THR A 43 -4.85 -3.46 16.81
C THR A 43 -3.83 -3.31 15.68
N PRO A 44 -2.53 -3.11 16.00
CA PRO A 44 -1.49 -3.12 14.99
C PRO A 44 -1.47 -4.38 14.13
N ASP A 45 -1.68 -5.56 14.72
CA ASP A 45 -1.64 -6.83 13.99
C ASP A 45 -2.80 -6.97 13.01
N GLU A 46 -4.02 -6.58 13.42
CA GLU A 46 -5.18 -6.55 12.51
C GLU A 46 -4.98 -5.53 11.38
N ALA A 47 -4.39 -4.37 11.68
CA ALA A 47 -4.11 -3.35 10.68
C ALA A 47 -3.01 -3.80 9.71
N VAL A 48 -1.99 -4.51 10.18
CA VAL A 48 -0.98 -5.15 9.33
C VAL A 48 -1.65 -6.21 8.44
N ALA A 49 -2.49 -7.08 8.99
CA ALA A 49 -3.22 -8.08 8.20
C ALA A 49 -4.11 -7.44 7.11
N PHE A 50 -4.77 -6.33 7.43
CA PHE A 50 -5.55 -5.54 6.48
C PHE A 50 -4.66 -4.99 5.35
N ILE A 51 -3.52 -4.39 5.70
CA ILE A 51 -2.57 -3.84 4.71
C ILE A 51 -2.06 -4.93 3.77
N LEU A 52 -1.59 -6.05 4.32
CA LEU A 52 -1.06 -7.15 3.53
C LEU A 52 -2.12 -7.73 2.60
N SER A 53 -3.35 -7.90 3.10
CA SER A 53 -4.50 -8.31 2.27
C SER A 53 -4.78 -7.32 1.14
N GLY A 54 -4.76 -6.01 1.45
CA GLY A 54 -4.93 -4.95 0.46
C GLY A 54 -3.84 -4.97 -0.62
N ILE A 55 -2.58 -5.16 -0.24
CA ILE A 55 -1.46 -5.31 -1.19
C ILE A 55 -1.68 -6.53 -2.10
N LYS A 56 -2.16 -7.66 -1.55
CA LYS A 56 -2.45 -8.87 -2.33
C LYS A 56 -3.62 -8.74 -3.31
N THR A 57 -4.43 -7.68 -3.21
CA THR A 57 -5.46 -7.37 -4.23
C THR A 57 -4.92 -6.62 -5.45
N LEU A 58 -3.68 -6.11 -5.38
CA LEU A 58 -3.11 -5.30 -6.45
C LEU A 58 -2.95 -6.08 -7.74
N THR A 59 -3.16 -5.39 -8.84
CA THR A 59 -2.81 -5.82 -10.19
C THR A 59 -1.93 -4.77 -10.85
N GLU A 60 -1.30 -5.11 -11.98
CA GLU A 60 -0.52 -4.13 -12.75
C GLU A 60 -1.37 -2.90 -13.15
N ARG A 61 -2.69 -3.06 -13.30
CA ARG A 61 -3.61 -1.96 -13.64
C ARG A 61 -3.73 -0.90 -12.55
N ASN A 62 -3.36 -1.24 -11.31
CA ASN A 62 -3.37 -0.34 -10.16
C ASN A 62 -2.09 0.48 -10.04
N PHE A 63 -1.05 0.13 -10.80
CA PHE A 63 0.23 0.82 -10.76
C PHE A 63 0.08 2.27 -11.21
N VAL A 64 0.71 3.20 -10.49
CA VAL A 64 0.71 4.63 -10.80
C VAL A 64 2.07 5.00 -11.37
N GLN A 65 3.15 4.75 -10.62
CA GLN A 65 4.51 5.10 -11.02
C GLN A 65 5.55 4.45 -10.08
N THR A 66 6.81 4.45 -10.49
CA THR A 66 7.95 4.21 -9.60
C THR A 66 8.56 5.57 -9.24
N VAL A 67 8.71 5.87 -7.95
CA VAL A 67 9.37 7.08 -7.45
C VAL A 67 10.75 6.75 -6.92
N LEU A 68 11.72 7.66 -7.08
CA LEU A 68 13.05 7.48 -6.50
C LEU A 68 13.04 7.92 -5.03
N GLN A 69 13.45 7.02 -4.13
CA GLN A 69 13.60 7.26 -2.70
C GLN A 69 14.96 6.72 -2.25
N TRP A 70 15.83 7.63 -1.80
CA TRP A 70 17.20 7.32 -1.34
C TRP A 70 18.05 6.50 -2.32
N GLY A 71 17.89 6.74 -3.63
CA GLY A 71 18.62 6.01 -4.68
C GLY A 71 17.97 4.70 -5.13
N SER A 72 16.90 4.26 -4.45
CA SER A 72 16.11 3.07 -4.81
C SER A 72 14.75 3.47 -5.37
N GLY A 73 14.17 2.63 -6.23
CA GLY A 73 12.84 2.88 -6.79
C GLY A 73 11.76 2.29 -5.89
N ALA A 74 10.77 3.08 -5.49
CA ALA A 74 9.58 2.63 -4.78
C ALA A 74 8.38 2.61 -5.72
N ASP A 75 7.72 1.48 -5.83
CA ASP A 75 6.51 1.38 -6.64
C ASP A 75 5.32 1.95 -5.89
N VAL A 76 4.53 2.75 -6.59
CA VAL A 76 3.32 3.40 -6.08
C VAL A 76 2.11 2.84 -6.81
N TYR A 77 1.09 2.48 -6.05
CA TYR A 77 -0.18 1.96 -6.51
C TYR A 77 -1.33 2.77 -5.92
N GLY A 78 -2.43 2.81 -6.68
CA GLY A 78 -3.70 3.36 -6.26
C GLY A 78 -4.80 2.32 -6.44
N VAL A 79 -5.60 2.11 -5.39
CA VAL A 79 -6.69 1.14 -5.42
C VAL A 79 -7.87 1.60 -4.56
N ILE A 80 -9.09 1.25 -4.97
CA ILE A 80 -10.26 1.32 -4.11
C ILE A 80 -10.36 -0.03 -3.41
N TYR A 81 -10.21 -0.04 -2.10
CA TYR A 81 -10.24 -1.26 -1.28
C TYR A 81 -11.03 -0.98 0.00
N ASP A 82 -11.95 -1.89 0.33
CA ASP A 82 -12.89 -1.76 1.45
C ASP A 82 -13.64 -0.42 1.46
N GLY A 83 -14.02 0.07 0.28
CA GLY A 83 -14.75 1.34 0.11
C GLY A 83 -13.93 2.62 0.28
N TYR A 84 -12.61 2.53 0.48
CA TYR A 84 -11.71 3.70 0.59
C TYR A 84 -10.71 3.77 -0.56
N SER A 85 -10.31 4.99 -0.92
CA SER A 85 -9.23 5.24 -1.87
C SER A 85 -7.88 5.16 -1.18
N TRP A 86 -7.08 4.15 -1.51
CA TRP A 86 -5.78 3.92 -0.90
C TRP A 86 -4.61 4.31 -1.80
N TYR A 87 -3.66 4.99 -1.18
CA TYR A 87 -2.29 5.12 -1.65
C TYR A 87 -1.46 4.00 -1.04
N ILE A 88 -0.77 3.26 -1.90
CA ILE A 88 0.12 2.17 -1.50
C ILE A 88 1.49 2.42 -2.11
N LYS A 89 2.54 2.40 -1.30
CA LYS A 89 3.93 2.48 -1.76
C LYS A 89 4.77 1.47 -1.02
N PHE A 90 5.69 0.82 -1.71
CA PHE A 90 6.67 -0.06 -1.09
C PHE A 90 7.96 -0.14 -1.91
N MET A 91 9.01 -0.63 -1.27
CA MET A 91 10.26 -1.04 -1.90
C MET A 91 10.52 -2.52 -1.60
N VAL A 92 11.30 -3.15 -2.47
CA VAL A 92 11.89 -4.46 -2.20
C VAL A 92 13.40 -4.31 -2.28
N ASP A 93 14.09 -4.80 -1.26
CA ASP A 93 15.53 -4.94 -1.17
C ASP A 93 15.92 -6.37 -0.72
N ASP A 94 17.18 -6.56 -0.36
CA ASP A 94 17.71 -7.87 0.04
C ASP A 94 17.06 -8.41 1.34
N ASP A 95 16.52 -7.52 2.18
CA ASP A 95 15.86 -7.84 3.45
C ASP A 95 14.33 -7.98 3.29
N GLY A 96 13.79 -7.93 2.07
CA GLY A 96 12.38 -8.21 1.77
C GLY A 96 11.54 -6.99 1.43
N LEU A 97 10.26 -7.02 1.80
CA LEU A 97 9.30 -5.95 1.50
C LEU A 97 9.41 -4.84 2.56
N GLN A 98 9.87 -3.67 2.13
CA GLN A 98 10.25 -2.56 3.00
C GLN A 98 9.49 -1.28 2.65
N GLU A 99 9.61 -0.27 3.51
CA GLU A 99 9.10 1.09 3.27
C GLU A 99 7.61 1.14 2.90
N ILE A 100 6.84 0.22 3.49
CA ILE A 100 5.42 0.06 3.24
C ILE A 100 4.69 1.30 3.76
N SER A 101 4.15 2.08 2.83
CA SER A 101 3.18 3.14 3.10
C SER A 101 1.81 2.65 2.61
N PHE A 102 0.82 2.67 3.49
CA PHE A 102 -0.56 2.28 3.18
C PHE A 102 -1.48 3.24 3.94
N HIS A 103 -1.99 4.24 3.22
CA HIS A 103 -2.83 5.28 3.80
C HIS A 103 -3.84 5.78 2.77
N VAL A 104 -4.83 6.54 3.22
CA VAL A 104 -5.82 7.15 2.33
C VAL A 104 -5.11 8.07 1.33
N ALA A 105 -5.55 8.04 0.08
CA ALA A 105 -5.00 8.88 -0.97
C ALA A 105 -5.19 10.37 -0.62
N GLU A 106 -4.08 11.10 -0.49
CA GLU A 106 -4.10 12.54 -0.13
C GLU A 106 -4.49 13.43 -1.33
N LYS A 107 -4.41 12.89 -2.56
CA LYS A 107 -4.74 13.56 -3.81
C LYS A 107 -5.24 12.53 -4.83
N GLU A 108 -5.92 13.00 -5.88
CA GLU A 108 -6.29 12.12 -7.01
C GLU A 108 -5.03 11.50 -7.62
N MET A 109 -5.10 10.20 -7.92
CA MET A 109 -4.09 9.46 -8.66
C MET A 109 -4.70 8.89 -9.94
N ILE A 110 -3.89 8.82 -10.99
CA ILE A 110 -4.26 8.19 -12.25
C ILE A 110 -3.33 7.00 -12.43
N THR A 111 -3.89 5.80 -12.47
CA THR A 111 -3.11 4.58 -12.70
C THR A 111 -2.74 4.44 -14.17
N ILE A 112 -1.79 3.54 -14.49
CA ILE A 112 -1.39 3.26 -15.88
C ILE A 112 -2.53 2.72 -16.74
N SER A 113 -3.59 2.18 -16.13
CA SER A 113 -4.79 1.75 -16.85
C SER A 113 -5.79 2.88 -17.11
N GLY A 114 -5.50 4.11 -16.68
CA GLY A 114 -6.38 5.26 -16.77
C GLY A 114 -7.44 5.34 -15.66
N MET A 115 -7.42 4.42 -14.69
CA MET A 115 -8.32 4.46 -13.55
C MET A 115 -7.96 5.66 -12.66
N LYS A 116 -8.99 6.42 -12.28
CA LYS A 116 -8.86 7.51 -11.31
C LYS A 116 -9.16 7.00 -9.91
N ILE A 117 -8.22 7.24 -9.00
CA ILE A 117 -8.37 6.97 -7.58
C ILE A 117 -8.51 8.34 -6.92
N PRO A 118 -9.72 8.73 -6.46
CA PRO A 118 -9.92 10.06 -5.91
C PRO A 118 -9.14 10.22 -4.60
N ALA A 119 -8.88 11.46 -4.20
CA ALA A 119 -8.46 11.73 -2.83
C ALA A 119 -9.52 11.13 -1.89
N GLY A 120 -9.08 10.40 -0.87
CA GLY A 120 -10.01 9.85 0.11
C GLY A 120 -10.24 10.81 1.26
N GLU A 121 -11.43 10.72 1.84
CA GLU A 121 -11.83 11.50 3.00
C GLU A 121 -11.64 10.66 4.27
N LEU A 122 -10.97 11.22 5.28
CA LEU A 122 -11.00 10.65 6.62
C LEU A 122 -12.39 10.95 7.21
N LYS A 123 -13.17 9.92 7.51
CA LYS A 123 -14.55 10.04 8.00
C LYS A 123 -14.65 10.28 9.52
#